data_AF-A0A3R7EIS7-F1
#
_entry.id   AF-A0A3R7EIS7-F1
#
_cell.length_a   1.000
_cell.length_b   1.000
_cell.length_c   1.000
_cell.angle_alpha   90.00
_cell.angle_beta   90.00
_cell.angle_gamma   90.00
#
_symmetry.space_group_name_H-M   'P 1'
#
loop_
_entity.id
_entity.type
_entity.pdbx_description
1 polymer ?
#
loop_
_entity_poly.entity_id
_entity_poly.type
_entity_poly.pdbx_seq_one_letter_code
_entity_poly.pdbx_strand_id
1 'polypeptide(L)' 'MNEGDTGVAEDCDVKVIVDGKEIDTNPFVKRVIAGVVGGCVEQLKGVEKGWNSIEVLIRR' A
#
# COMPACT_ATOMS: atom_id res chain seq x y z
N MET A 1 19.41 11.55 5.00
CA MET A 1 18.61 10.30 4.97
C MET A 1 18.43 9.89 6.42
N ASN A 2 17.28 10.18 7.01
CA ASN A 2 17.01 9.84 8.41
C ASN A 2 16.08 8.63 8.45
N GLU A 3 16.46 7.64 9.24
CA GLU A 3 15.62 6.50 9.63
C GLU A 3 14.40 7.06 10.37
N GLY A 4 13.25 7.14 9.69
CA GLY A 4 12.03 7.73 10.24
C GLY A 4 11.05 8.28 9.19
N ASP A 5 11.47 8.42 7.93
CA ASP A 5 10.62 8.93 6.85
C ASP A 5 10.12 7.82 5.91
N THR A 6 9.76 6.66 6.47
CA THR A 6 8.89 5.72 5.74
C THR A 6 7.47 6.19 5.98
N GLY A 7 6.91 6.99 5.07
CA GLY A 7 5.53 7.49 5.09
C GLY A 7 4.46 6.40 4.97
N VAL A 8 4.61 5.30 5.68
CA VAL A 8 3.62 4.23 5.80
C VAL A 8 3.12 4.32 7.22
N ALA A 9 1.96 4.96 7.37
CA ALA A 9 1.29 5.11 8.65
C ALA A 9 1.22 3.75 9.35
N GLU A 10 1.50 3.71 10.65
CA GLU A 10 1.45 2.50 11.48
C GLU A 10 0.06 1.81 11.48
N ASP A 11 -0.95 2.43 10.86
CA ASP A 11 -2.35 1.99 10.80
C ASP A 11 -2.90 1.69 9.38
N CYS A 12 -2.06 1.44 8.37
CA CYS A 12 -2.57 1.04 7.05
C CYS A 12 -3.11 -0.41 7.06
N ASP A 13 -4.43 -0.56 6.92
CA ASP A 13 -5.03 -1.87 6.68
C ASP A 13 -4.80 -2.32 5.23
N VAL A 14 -4.28 -3.53 5.08
CA VAL A 14 -3.91 -4.09 3.77
C VAL A 14 -4.68 -5.39 3.58
N LYS A 15 -5.54 -5.37 2.56
CA LYS A 15 -6.30 -6.53 2.10
C LYS A 15 -5.73 -7.02 0.77
N VAL A 16 -5.37 -8.30 0.72
CA VAL A 16 -4.90 -8.95 -0.52
C VAL A 16 -5.97 -9.92 -0.98
N ILE A 17 -6.42 -9.75 -2.23
CA ILE A 17 -7.41 -10.62 -2.86
C ILE A 17 -6.75 -11.32 -4.05
N VAL A 18 -6.70 -12.65 -4.02
CA VAL A 18 -6.18 -13.48 -5.12
C VAL A 18 -7.31 -14.38 -5.60
N ASP A 19 -7.66 -14.27 -6.88
CA ASP A 19 -8.75 -15.04 -7.51
C ASP A 19 -10.08 -14.95 -6.73
N GLY A 20 -10.41 -13.75 -6.24
CA GLY A 20 -11.62 -13.49 -5.45
C GLY A 20 -11.55 -13.94 -3.99
N LYS A 21 -10.43 -14.50 -3.53
CA LYS A 21 -10.24 -14.95 -2.14
C LYS A 21 -9.36 -13.97 -1.36
N GLU A 22 -9.82 -13.58 -0.18
CA GLU A 22 -9.01 -12.81 0.76
C GLU A 22 -7.91 -13.70 1.35
N ILE A 23 -6.68 -13.21 1.27
CA ILE A 23 -5.49 -13.90 1.76
C ILE A 23 -5.04 -13.22 3.04
N ASP A 24 -4.88 -14.00 4.10
CA ASP A 24 -4.35 -13.49 5.35
C ASP A 24 -2.91 -12.98 5.15
N THR A 25 -2.64 -11.78 5.65
CA THR A 25 -1.35 -11.13 5.51
C THR A 25 -0.75 -10.85 6.88
N ASN A 26 0.49 -11.31 7.06
CA ASN A 26 1.23 -11.02 8.28
C ASN A 26 1.70 -9.54 8.31
N PRO A 27 2.08 -9.01 9.48
CA PRO A 27 2.48 -7.60 9.63
C PRO A 27 3.65 -7.17 8.72
N PHE A 28 4.58 -8.08 8.40
CA PHE A 28 5.68 -7.78 7.48
C PHE A 28 5.17 -7.55 6.06
N VAL A 29 4.29 -8.41 5.56
CA VAL A 29 3.70 -8.29 4.22
C VAL A 29 2.87 -7.00 4.10
N LYS A 30 2.08 -6.67 5.13
CA LYS A 30 1.30 -5.42 5.18
C LYS A 30 2.20 -4.18 5.02
N ARG A 31 3.29 -4.11 5.80
CA ARG A 31 4.25 -2.98 5.72
C ARG A 31 4.90 -2.86 4.35
N VAL A 32 5.32 -3.97 3.75
CA VAL A 32 5.95 -3.98 2.43
C VAL A 32 4.98 -3.49 1.35
N ILE A 33 3.75 -4.02 1.33
CA ILE A 33 2.75 -3.62 0.33
C ILE A 33 2.41 -2.14 0.48
N ALA A 34 2.08 -1.69 1.70
CA ALA A 34 1.69 -0.31 1.93
C ALA A 34 2.82 0.68 1.58
N GLY A 35 4.08 0.35 1.91
CA GLY A 35 5.21 1.20 1.55
C GLY A 35 5.51 1.26 0.06
N VAL A 36 5.52 0.10 -0.62
CA VAL A 36 5.82 0.06 -2.05
C VAL A 36 4.67 0.66 -2.85
N VAL A 37 3.43 0.23 -2.61
CA VAL A 37 2.25 0.70 -3.34
C VAL A 37 1.98 2.18 -3.03
N GLY A 38 2.03 2.58 -1.76
CA GLY A 38 1.87 3.98 -1.36
C GLY A 38 2.92 4.88 -2.01
N GLY A 39 4.20 4.49 -1.94
CA GLY A 39 5.28 5.23 -2.58
C GLY A 39 5.14 5.31 -4.10
N CYS A 40 4.67 4.26 -4.77
CA CYS A 40 4.35 4.32 -6.21
C CYS A 40 3.22 5.29 -6.51
N VAL A 41 2.14 5.27 -5.71
CA VAL A 41 0.95 6.10 -5.91
C VAL A 41 1.25 7.59 -5.71
N GLU A 42 2.09 7.95 -4.74
CA GLU A 42 2.51 9.34 -4.51
C GLU A 42 3.25 9.97 -5.70
N GLN A 43 3.85 9.16 -6.56
CA GLN A 43 4.55 9.62 -7.76
C GLN A 43 3.64 9.74 -8.98
N LEU A 44 2.38 9.31 -8.88
CA LEU A 44 1.43 9.37 -10.00
C LEU A 44 0.88 10.80 -10.17
N LYS A 45 0.92 11.28 -11.41
CA LYS A 45 0.37 12.60 -11.76
C LYS A 45 -1.14 12.62 -11.50
N GLY A 46 -1.59 13.58 -10.68
CA GLY A 46 -3.01 13.78 -10.38
C GLY A 46 -3.49 13.08 -9.10
N VAL A 47 -2.60 12.42 -8.36
CA VAL A 47 -2.91 11.90 -7.02
C VAL A 47 -2.43 12.90 -5.95
N GLU A 48 -3.32 13.23 -5.02
CA GLU A 48 -2.99 14.08 -3.88
C GLU A 48 -2.35 13.25 -2.76
N LYS A 49 -1.44 13.88 -1.98
CA LYS A 49 -0.72 13.22 -0.87
C LYS A 49 -1.62 12.73 0.27
N GLY A 50 -2.89 13.11 0.31
CA GLY A 50 -3.87 12.75 1.33
C GLY A 50 -4.89 11.72 0.85
N TRP A 51 -4.47 10.75 0.03
CA TRP A 51 -5.37 9.70 -0.44
C TRP A 51 -5.90 8.86 0.74
N ASN A 52 -7.17 8.46 0.67
CA ASN A 52 -7.84 7.68 1.73
C ASN A 52 -7.72 6.17 1.51
N SER A 53 -7.65 5.73 0.25
CA SER A 53 -7.58 4.31 -0.12
C SER A 53 -6.90 4.14 -1.46
N ILE A 54 -6.14 3.05 -1.63
CA ILE A 54 -5.56 2.63 -2.89
C ILE A 54 -6.14 1.27 -3.27
N GLU A 55 -6.66 1.15 -4.48
CA GLU A 55 -7.03 -0.13 -5.08
C GLU A 55 -6.13 -0.39 -6.30
N VAL A 56 -5.43 -1.52 -6.29
CA VAL A 56 -4.56 -1.93 -7.40
C VAL A 56 -5.15 -3.18 -8.04
N LEU A 57 -5.54 -3.07 -9.30
CA LEU A 57 -6.03 -4.19 -10.10
C LEU A 57 -4.97 -4.62 -11.10
N ILE A 58 -4.48 -5.84 -10.96
CA ILE A 58 -3.55 -6.47 -11.92
C ILE A 58 -4.31 -7.59 -12.61
N ARG A 59 -4.38 -7.52 -13.94
CA ARG A 59 -4.92 -8.59 -14.79
C ARG A 59 -3.79 -9.23 -15.57
N ARG A 60 -3.80 -10.55 -15.65
CA ARG A 60 -2.89 -11.32 -16.48
C ARG A 60 -3.66 -11.98 -17.61
#